data_AF-A0A7X8VRE5-F1
#
_entry.id   AF-A0A7X8VRE5-F1
#
_cell.length_a   1.000
_cell.length_b   1.000
_cell.length_c   1.000
_cell.angle_alpha   90.00
_cell.angle_beta   90.00
_cell.angle_gamma   90.00
#
_symmetry.space_group_name_H-M   'P 1'
#
loop_
_entity.id
_entity.type
_entity.pdbx_description
1 polymer ?
#
loop_
_entity_poly.entity_id
_entity_poly.type
_entity_poly.pdbx_seq_one_letter_code
_entity_poly.pdbx_strand_id
1 'polypeptide(L)'
;MKKIRFMDTSFRDGFQSVIGARVITADFIPALEAAVEAGIDHMEVGGGARFQSPYFYCQEDAFDSMDLIRKTVGPEVNLQTLARGINVVGLSSQSSDIINLHAKLFKKHGITTIRNFDALNDVRNLEYSGRSVYDNGLQHQVVITLMGLPPGMQDSYAHSAKFYCDMLEKILENQLPFHSLCFKDASGTCTPQVIRDAVKRSREILDSAGMKDIPIEMHTHDTAAMAVACYMAAIEGGAEIIDLSMRPMSGGTGQADILTMWHAFKGTEYTLDIDYEKILKAEEVFEQCMSKYMLPPEAKETNPLITLSPMPGGALTANTQMMRDTNCLHLFPDVIKAMREVVERGGCGTSVTPVSQFYFQQAFANVTQGPWKKITDGYGKMVLGYFGRTPSTPDPEIVKLAAEQLQLEPTTEDPRLLNDQDPSLGIAAQEAKLKANNLPVSEENIFILACCEDKGLSFLQGKAPLGVRYAEDKSEQKEKKVSKSANGNGAYTVTVNGKAYHVEVGPAGAAPAVSAAPAAAAPAAAAAPAAAGTELRSPIPGTVLRVVAEVGQSIKAGDEIIVIESMKMEQPIKADSDGVVVSIDVDTGDTVEADQVVAHI
;
A
#
# COMPACT_ATOMS: atom_id res chain seq x y z
N MET A 1 -19.77 -9.69 32.56
CA MET A 1 -19.80 -9.28 31.15
C MET A 1 -18.77 -10.11 30.41
N LYS A 2 -19.06 -10.55 29.19
CA LYS A 2 -18.09 -11.24 28.32
C LYS A 2 -17.06 -10.22 27.86
N LYS A 3 -15.78 -10.49 28.10
CA LYS A 3 -14.69 -9.60 27.68
C LYS A 3 -14.40 -9.83 26.19
N ILE A 4 -14.49 -8.76 25.41
CA ILE A 4 -14.03 -8.71 24.02
C ILE A 4 -12.67 -8.03 24.02
N ARG A 5 -11.67 -8.68 23.43
CA ARG A 5 -10.34 -8.09 23.27
C ARG A 5 -10.35 -7.16 22.06
N PHE A 6 -9.39 -6.25 22.01
CA PHE A 6 -9.19 -5.43 20.83
C PHE A 6 -7.71 -5.32 20.50
N MET A 7 -7.42 -5.16 19.21
CA MET A 7 -6.11 -4.73 18.74
C MET A 7 -6.18 -3.25 18.38
N ASP A 8 -5.24 -2.46 18.90
CA ASP A 8 -5.09 -1.07 18.50
C ASP A 8 -4.35 -0.97 17.16
N THR A 9 -5.01 -0.38 16.17
CA THR A 9 -4.52 -0.21 14.79
C THR A 9 -4.01 1.20 14.50
N SER A 10 -4.05 2.10 15.49
CA SER A 10 -3.64 3.51 15.36
C SER A 10 -2.27 3.69 14.71
N PHE A 11 -1.32 2.85 15.13
CA PHE A 11 0.10 2.96 14.78
C PHE A 11 0.49 2.25 13.47
N ARG A 12 -0.47 1.67 12.75
CA ARG A 12 -0.24 1.02 11.44
C ARG A 12 -1.34 1.32 10.44
N ASP A 13 -2.51 0.70 10.60
CA ASP A 13 -3.60 0.82 9.64
C ASP A 13 -4.29 2.18 9.72
N GLY A 14 -4.37 2.77 10.91
CA GLY A 14 -4.81 4.15 11.11
C GLY A 14 -3.93 5.13 10.32
N PHE A 15 -2.60 5.07 10.51
CA PHE A 15 -1.66 5.86 9.71
C PHE A 15 -1.78 5.61 8.21
N GLN A 16 -1.88 4.35 7.80
CA GLN A 16 -1.99 3.98 6.39
C GLN A 16 -3.24 4.56 5.73
N SER A 17 -4.37 4.52 6.44
CA SER A 17 -5.66 4.95 5.92
C SER A 17 -5.78 6.46 5.88
N VAL A 18 -5.38 7.13 6.96
CA VAL A 18 -5.63 8.57 7.13
C VAL A 18 -4.54 9.43 6.51
N ILE A 19 -3.27 9.06 6.67
CA ILE A 19 -2.12 9.88 6.23
C ILE A 19 -1.14 9.15 5.31
N GLY A 20 -1.61 8.05 4.69
CA GLY A 20 -0.82 7.30 3.72
C GLY A 20 0.45 6.66 4.31
N ALA A 21 0.44 6.36 5.61
CA ALA A 21 1.55 5.80 6.39
C ALA A 21 2.78 6.73 6.53
N ARG A 22 2.67 8.00 6.17
CA ARG A 22 3.77 8.98 6.15
C ARG A 22 3.96 9.65 7.51
N VAL A 23 4.47 8.89 8.47
CA VAL A 23 4.71 9.32 9.86
C VAL A 23 6.13 8.96 10.25
N ILE A 24 6.84 9.91 10.84
CA ILE A 24 8.17 9.73 11.45
C ILE A 24 8.01 8.94 12.73
N THR A 25 8.88 7.95 12.93
CA THR A 25 8.79 7.00 14.05
C THR A 25 8.86 7.73 15.40
N ALA A 26 9.82 8.64 15.55
CA ALA A 26 10.03 9.39 16.79
C ALA A 26 8.80 10.21 17.22
N ASP A 27 7.95 10.62 16.28
CA ASP A 27 6.82 11.50 16.57
C ASP A 27 5.67 10.81 17.28
N PHE A 28 5.51 9.49 17.14
CA PHE A 28 4.42 8.75 17.77
C PHE A 28 4.87 7.86 18.94
N ILE A 29 6.16 7.85 19.29
CA ILE A 29 6.66 7.13 20.48
C ILE A 29 5.94 7.56 21.77
N PRO A 30 5.72 8.87 22.06
CA PRO A 30 4.98 9.26 23.26
C PRO A 30 3.54 8.74 23.29
N ALA A 31 2.91 8.60 22.12
CA ALA A 31 1.57 8.04 22.00
C ALA A 31 1.54 6.52 22.24
N LEU A 32 2.57 5.79 21.80
CA LEU A 32 2.75 4.37 22.14
C LEU A 32 2.94 4.16 23.64
N GLU A 33 3.75 4.99 24.30
CA GLU A 33 3.94 4.94 25.75
C GLU A 33 2.61 5.16 26.49
N ALA A 34 1.85 6.17 26.07
CA ALA A 34 0.54 6.46 26.65
C ALA A 34 -0.48 5.33 26.41
N ALA A 35 -0.44 4.68 25.23
CA ALA A 35 -1.27 3.52 24.93
C ALA A 35 -0.97 2.33 25.86
N VAL A 36 0.32 2.04 26.11
CA VAL A 36 0.73 1.00 27.08
C VAL A 36 0.32 1.37 28.50
N GLU A 37 0.49 2.62 28.92
CA GLU A 37 0.04 3.09 30.25
C GLU A 37 -1.49 2.95 30.44
N ALA A 38 -2.25 3.10 29.34
CA ALA A 38 -3.67 2.87 29.30
C ALA A 38 -4.08 1.39 29.33
N GLY A 39 -3.10 0.47 29.30
CA GLY A 39 -3.32 -0.97 29.38
C GLY A 39 -3.56 -1.65 28.04
N ILE A 40 -3.24 -0.99 26.92
CA ILE A 40 -3.29 -1.62 25.59
C ILE A 40 -2.09 -2.56 25.45
N ASP A 41 -2.35 -3.84 25.16
CA ASP A 41 -1.32 -4.90 25.08
C ASP A 41 -1.30 -5.64 23.74
N HIS A 42 -2.20 -5.29 22.81
CA HIS A 42 -2.22 -5.82 21.44
C HIS A 42 -2.25 -4.66 20.46
N MET A 43 -1.16 -4.47 19.72
CA MET A 43 -0.95 -3.31 18.86
C MET A 43 -0.47 -3.72 17.48
N GLU A 44 -1.07 -3.15 16.44
CA GLU A 44 -0.56 -3.25 15.09
C GLU A 44 0.39 -2.09 14.80
N VAL A 45 1.63 -2.38 14.40
CA VAL A 45 2.70 -1.36 14.33
C VAL A 45 3.53 -1.39 13.04
N GLY A 46 3.42 -2.46 12.25
CA GLY A 46 4.27 -2.66 11.07
C GLY A 46 3.66 -3.55 9.98
N GLY A 47 4.47 -3.88 8.99
CA GLY A 47 3.99 -4.54 7.77
C GLY A 47 3.08 -3.61 6.94
N GLY A 48 2.35 -4.17 5.97
CA GLY A 48 1.60 -3.38 4.99
C GLY A 48 2.46 -2.26 4.39
N ALA A 49 1.91 -1.05 4.26
CA ALA A 49 2.67 0.11 3.80
C ALA A 49 3.64 0.66 4.86
N ARG A 50 3.54 0.27 6.14
CA ARG A 50 4.45 0.72 7.20
C ARG A 50 5.82 0.07 7.17
N PHE A 51 6.02 -0.99 6.37
CA PHE A 51 7.37 -1.44 6.03
C PHE A 51 8.01 -0.54 4.97
N GLN A 52 7.25 -0.12 3.96
CA GLN A 52 7.76 0.61 2.80
C GLN A 52 7.88 2.13 3.03
N SER A 53 6.90 2.70 3.73
CA SER A 53 6.81 4.15 3.96
C SER A 53 8.04 4.76 4.65
N PRO A 54 8.66 4.13 5.67
CA PRO A 54 9.92 4.59 6.25
C PRO A 54 10.99 4.90 5.20
N TYR A 55 11.22 3.95 4.30
CA TYR A 55 12.22 4.07 3.23
C TYR A 55 11.80 5.06 2.14
N PHE A 56 10.51 5.07 1.78
CA PHE A 56 10.02 5.85 0.62
C PHE A 56 9.83 7.32 0.92
N TYR A 57 9.44 7.66 2.16
CA TYR A 57 8.90 8.97 2.48
C TYR A 57 9.45 9.56 3.78
N CYS A 58 9.92 8.73 4.72
CA CYS A 58 10.35 9.21 6.04
C CYS A 58 11.87 9.34 6.18
N GLN A 59 12.66 8.76 5.25
CA GLN A 59 14.11 8.61 5.39
C GLN A 59 14.50 7.85 6.67
N GLU A 60 13.69 6.85 7.04
CA GLU A 60 13.89 6.00 8.21
C GLU A 60 14.06 4.53 7.78
N ASP A 61 14.82 3.77 8.57
CA ASP A 61 14.88 2.31 8.41
C ASP A 61 13.71 1.66 9.18
N ALA A 62 12.93 0.82 8.50
CA ALA A 62 11.76 0.19 9.10
C ALA A 62 12.13 -0.83 10.20
N PHE A 63 13.31 -1.45 10.13
CA PHE A 63 13.79 -2.36 11.17
C PHE A 63 14.23 -1.59 12.42
N ASP A 64 14.92 -0.45 12.25
CA ASP A 64 15.21 0.44 13.37
C ASP A 64 13.92 0.95 14.03
N SER A 65 12.88 1.25 13.23
CA SER A 65 11.56 1.60 13.76
C SER A 65 10.96 0.46 14.59
N MET A 66 11.02 -0.79 14.11
CA MET A 66 10.50 -1.96 14.85
C MET A 66 11.24 -2.16 16.18
N ASP A 67 12.58 -2.05 16.18
CA ASP A 67 13.40 -2.20 17.38
C ASP A 67 13.09 -1.11 18.41
N LEU A 68 12.92 0.14 17.96
CA LEU A 68 12.53 1.24 18.84
C LEU A 68 11.13 1.02 19.42
N ILE A 69 10.15 0.63 18.60
CA ILE A 69 8.79 0.35 19.06
C ILE A 69 8.79 -0.78 20.09
N ARG A 70 9.48 -1.90 19.82
CA ARG A 70 9.60 -3.02 20.77
C ARG A 70 10.24 -2.57 22.08
N LYS A 71 11.31 -1.78 22.01
CA LYS A 71 11.95 -1.22 23.21
C LYS A 71 11.00 -0.35 24.03
N THR A 72 10.18 0.46 23.37
CA THR A 72 9.20 1.36 23.99
C THR A 72 8.07 0.59 24.67
N VAL A 73 7.45 -0.37 23.98
CA VAL A 73 6.25 -1.05 24.50
C VAL A 73 6.58 -2.21 25.46
N GLY A 74 7.82 -2.69 25.46
CA GLY A 74 8.26 -3.82 26.27
C GLY A 74 7.94 -5.19 25.64
N PRO A 75 8.44 -6.29 26.23
CA PRO A 75 8.38 -7.63 25.60
C PRO A 75 7.00 -8.31 25.67
N GLU A 76 6.15 -7.92 26.62
CA GLU A 76 4.85 -8.58 26.86
C GLU A 76 3.76 -8.14 25.86
N VAL A 77 3.91 -6.96 25.25
CA VAL A 77 2.94 -6.44 24.27
C VAL A 77 2.99 -7.30 23.00
N ASN A 78 1.82 -7.76 22.56
CA ASN A 78 1.66 -8.42 21.28
C ASN A 78 1.76 -7.39 20.15
N LEU A 79 2.95 -7.29 19.55
CA LEU A 79 3.16 -6.50 18.34
C LEU A 79 2.77 -7.33 17.12
N GLN A 80 1.83 -6.79 16.36
CA GLN A 80 1.31 -7.41 15.15
C GLN A 80 1.71 -6.62 13.90
N THR A 81 1.97 -7.36 12.82
CA THR A 81 2.18 -6.79 11.48
C THR A 81 1.28 -7.44 10.45
N LEU A 82 1.02 -6.73 9.35
CA LEU A 82 0.27 -7.25 8.21
C LEU A 82 1.20 -7.72 7.08
N ALA A 83 1.00 -8.96 6.62
CA ALA A 83 1.68 -9.55 5.47
C ALA A 83 0.68 -10.02 4.40
N ARG A 84 1.12 -10.00 3.14
CA ARG A 84 0.35 -10.29 1.94
C ARG A 84 0.78 -11.61 1.31
N GLY A 85 0.53 -12.76 1.94
CA GLY A 85 0.82 -14.07 1.37
C GLY A 85 2.24 -14.14 0.79
N ILE A 86 2.35 -14.48 -0.48
CA ILE A 86 3.62 -14.56 -1.22
C ILE A 86 4.28 -13.19 -1.52
N ASN A 87 3.56 -12.07 -1.41
CA ASN A 87 4.15 -10.73 -1.53
C ASN A 87 4.78 -10.27 -0.21
N VAL A 88 4.46 -10.90 0.93
CA VAL A 88 4.86 -10.45 2.26
C VAL A 88 4.60 -8.95 2.47
N VAL A 89 5.62 -8.11 2.48
CA VAL A 89 5.54 -6.65 2.57
C VAL A 89 6.05 -5.92 1.32
N GLY A 90 6.35 -6.67 0.24
CA GLY A 90 6.89 -6.18 -1.03
C GLY A 90 5.82 -5.69 -2.02
N LEU A 91 6.25 -4.88 -3.00
CA LEU A 91 5.39 -4.38 -4.09
C LEU A 91 4.96 -5.50 -5.05
N SER A 92 5.87 -6.45 -5.27
CA SER A 92 5.72 -7.64 -6.10
C SER A 92 5.67 -8.92 -5.25
N SER A 93 5.21 -10.02 -5.85
CA SER A 93 5.27 -11.34 -5.21
C SER A 93 6.75 -11.77 -5.11
N GLN A 94 7.09 -12.47 -4.03
CA GLN A 94 8.48 -12.79 -3.67
C GLN A 94 8.78 -14.27 -3.89
N SER A 95 10.06 -14.59 -4.00
CA SER A 95 10.58 -15.97 -3.99
C SER A 95 10.55 -16.56 -2.57
N SER A 96 10.61 -17.88 -2.49
CA SER A 96 10.48 -18.64 -1.24
C SER A 96 11.54 -18.30 -0.19
N ASP A 97 12.76 -18.00 -0.61
CA ASP A 97 13.85 -17.61 0.28
C ASP A 97 13.60 -16.22 0.91
N ILE A 98 13.08 -15.25 0.14
CA ILE A 98 12.68 -13.93 0.64
C ILE A 98 11.44 -14.02 1.53
N ILE A 99 10.46 -14.86 1.21
CA ILE A 99 9.27 -15.07 2.05
C ILE A 99 9.68 -15.63 3.42
N ASN A 100 10.63 -16.57 3.48
CA ASN A 100 11.15 -17.06 4.76
C ASN A 100 12.00 -16.01 5.48
N LEU A 101 12.79 -15.23 4.74
CA LEU A 101 13.60 -14.15 5.30
C LEU A 101 12.75 -13.08 5.98
N HIS A 102 11.56 -12.77 5.45
CA HIS A 102 10.57 -11.89 6.09
C HIS A 102 10.24 -12.37 7.51
N ALA A 103 9.84 -13.63 7.68
CA ALA A 103 9.48 -14.19 8.98
C ALA A 103 10.67 -14.16 9.95
N LYS A 104 11.87 -14.53 9.47
CA LYS A 104 13.11 -14.49 10.26
C LYS A 104 13.44 -13.08 10.76
N LEU A 105 13.42 -12.09 9.87
CA LEU A 105 13.74 -10.70 10.20
C LEU A 105 12.69 -10.09 11.12
N PHE A 106 11.41 -10.32 10.86
CA PHE A 106 10.36 -9.77 11.72
C PHE A 106 10.41 -10.38 13.12
N LYS A 107 10.74 -11.68 13.25
CA LYS A 107 11.02 -12.30 14.55
C LYS A 107 12.23 -11.65 15.24
N LYS A 108 13.31 -11.44 14.50
CA LYS A 108 14.55 -10.81 15.01
C LYS A 108 14.27 -9.41 15.57
N HIS A 109 13.47 -8.61 14.86
CA HIS A 109 13.11 -7.24 15.23
C HIS A 109 11.87 -7.16 16.16
N GLY A 110 11.59 -8.26 16.86
CA GLY A 110 10.67 -8.25 17.98
C GLY A 110 9.18 -8.26 17.61
N ILE A 111 8.78 -8.64 16.40
CA ILE A 111 7.36 -8.88 16.09
C ILE A 111 6.88 -10.16 16.79
N THR A 112 5.64 -10.14 17.29
CA THR A 112 5.01 -11.29 17.96
C THR A 112 4.11 -12.05 17.00
N THR A 113 3.24 -11.33 16.28
CA THR A 113 2.19 -11.89 15.42
C THR A 113 2.28 -11.36 14.01
N ILE A 114 2.12 -12.24 13.01
CA ILE A 114 1.96 -11.84 11.62
C ILE A 114 0.57 -12.24 11.13
N ARG A 115 -0.24 -11.23 10.83
CA ARG A 115 -1.53 -11.36 10.15
C ARG A 115 -1.29 -11.52 8.66
N ASN A 116 -1.60 -12.69 8.11
CA ASN A 116 -1.24 -13.08 6.75
C ASN A 116 -2.48 -13.30 5.89
N PHE A 117 -2.60 -12.53 4.80
CA PHE A 117 -3.75 -12.59 3.90
C PHE A 117 -3.34 -12.70 2.43
N ASP A 118 -4.26 -13.21 1.62
CA ASP A 118 -4.18 -13.16 0.15
C ASP A 118 -5.40 -12.43 -0.39
N ALA A 119 -5.21 -11.51 -1.35
CA ALA A 119 -6.29 -10.69 -1.89
C ALA A 119 -7.32 -11.50 -2.70
N LEU A 120 -6.91 -12.66 -3.24
CA LEU A 120 -7.77 -13.55 -4.01
C LEU A 120 -8.37 -14.66 -3.14
N ASN A 121 -8.03 -14.72 -1.84
CA ASN A 121 -8.30 -15.87 -0.96
C ASN A 121 -7.79 -17.21 -1.55
N ASP A 122 -6.72 -17.18 -2.34
CA ASP A 122 -6.06 -18.39 -2.83
C ASP A 122 -5.16 -18.96 -1.72
N VAL A 123 -5.60 -20.05 -1.10
CA VAL A 123 -4.89 -20.71 0.02
C VAL A 123 -3.46 -21.10 -0.34
N ARG A 124 -3.16 -21.33 -1.63
CA ARG A 124 -1.79 -21.63 -2.10
C ARG A 124 -0.83 -20.48 -1.82
N ASN A 125 -1.30 -19.23 -1.95
CA ASN A 125 -0.51 -18.03 -1.65
C ASN A 125 -0.28 -17.84 -0.14
N LEU A 126 -1.08 -18.50 0.71
CA LEU A 126 -0.96 -18.45 2.17
C LEU A 126 -0.12 -19.59 2.74
N GLU A 127 -0.03 -20.73 2.05
CA GLU A 127 0.54 -21.95 2.61
C GLU A 127 2.01 -21.75 3.01
N TYR A 128 2.86 -21.37 2.05
CA TYR A 128 4.30 -21.26 2.28
C TYR A 128 4.64 -20.08 3.22
N SER A 129 3.96 -18.94 3.03
CA SER A 129 4.16 -17.74 3.86
C SER A 129 3.72 -18.00 5.30
N GLY A 130 2.55 -18.61 5.52
CA GLY A 130 2.04 -18.94 6.85
C GLY A 130 2.88 -19.98 7.58
N ARG A 131 3.36 -21.01 6.87
CA ARG A 131 4.33 -21.98 7.43
C ARG A 131 5.63 -21.30 7.82
N SER A 132 6.17 -20.43 6.97
CA SER A 132 7.39 -19.66 7.28
C SER A 132 7.22 -18.83 8.56
N VAL A 133 6.06 -18.19 8.76
CA VAL A 133 5.74 -17.48 10.01
C VAL A 133 5.78 -18.45 11.20
N TYR A 134 5.08 -19.57 11.12
CA TYR A 134 4.99 -20.56 12.19
C TYR A 134 6.35 -21.16 12.55
N ASP A 135 7.11 -21.61 11.54
CA ASP A 135 8.39 -22.32 11.71
C ASP A 135 9.50 -21.43 12.28
N ASN A 136 9.40 -20.10 12.07
CA ASN A 136 10.30 -19.11 12.68
C ASN A 136 9.83 -18.67 14.08
N GLY A 137 8.81 -19.32 14.67
CA GLY A 137 8.37 -19.09 16.05
C GLY A 137 7.59 -17.80 16.26
N LEU A 138 6.90 -17.32 15.23
CA LEU A 138 5.93 -16.22 15.31
C LEU A 138 4.50 -16.79 15.43
N GLN A 139 3.60 -15.97 15.97
CA GLN A 139 2.18 -16.29 15.94
C GLN A 139 1.63 -16.02 14.53
N HIS A 140 1.31 -17.07 13.79
CA HIS A 140 0.60 -16.93 12.53
C HIS A 140 -0.90 -16.69 12.75
N GLN A 141 -1.40 -15.55 12.28
CA GLN A 141 -2.83 -15.29 12.16
C GLN A 141 -3.23 -15.39 10.69
N VAL A 142 -4.01 -16.41 10.35
CA VAL A 142 -4.50 -16.61 8.98
C VAL A 142 -5.71 -15.72 8.73
N VAL A 143 -5.82 -15.15 7.53
CA VAL A 143 -6.87 -14.20 7.18
C VAL A 143 -7.74 -14.74 6.04
N ILE A 144 -9.05 -14.55 6.20
CA ILE A 144 -10.03 -14.63 5.11
C ILE A 144 -10.49 -13.21 4.82
N THR A 145 -10.18 -12.69 3.63
CA THR A 145 -10.53 -11.31 3.28
C THR A 145 -11.99 -11.21 2.87
N LEU A 146 -12.66 -10.17 3.36
CA LEU A 146 -14.06 -9.88 3.14
C LEU A 146 -14.23 -8.68 2.19
N MET A 147 -15.33 -8.70 1.44
CA MET A 147 -15.77 -7.59 0.60
C MET A 147 -17.28 -7.70 0.38
N GLY A 148 -17.99 -6.59 0.28
CA GLY A 148 -19.33 -6.53 -0.30
C GLY A 148 -19.23 -6.32 -1.81
N LEU A 149 -19.89 -7.18 -2.59
CA LEU A 149 -19.96 -6.98 -4.03
C LEU A 149 -20.87 -5.80 -4.38
N PRO A 150 -20.58 -5.06 -5.47
CA PRO A 150 -21.47 -4.02 -5.98
C PRO A 150 -22.90 -4.53 -6.19
N PRO A 151 -23.93 -3.68 -6.05
CA PRO A 151 -25.31 -4.10 -6.27
C PRO A 151 -25.55 -4.52 -7.73
N GLY A 152 -26.35 -5.57 -7.92
CA GLY A 152 -26.74 -6.06 -9.25
C GLY A 152 -25.79 -7.10 -9.86
N MET A 153 -24.71 -7.45 -9.17
CA MET A 153 -23.82 -8.55 -9.55
C MET A 153 -24.56 -9.88 -9.59
N GLN A 154 -24.28 -10.70 -10.61
CA GLN A 154 -24.94 -12.01 -10.78
C GLN A 154 -24.31 -13.13 -9.93
N ASP A 155 -23.04 -12.97 -9.54
CA ASP A 155 -22.36 -13.95 -8.69
C ASP A 155 -22.95 -13.92 -7.27
N SER A 156 -23.52 -15.05 -6.86
CA SER A 156 -24.10 -15.24 -5.53
C SER A 156 -23.22 -16.09 -4.61
N TYR A 157 -22.14 -16.65 -5.14
CA TYR A 157 -21.20 -17.46 -4.39
C TYR A 157 -20.07 -16.61 -3.83
N ALA A 158 -19.32 -15.90 -4.69
CA ALA A 158 -18.20 -15.09 -4.25
C ALA A 158 -18.65 -14.07 -3.20
N HIS A 159 -17.85 -13.93 -2.14
CA HIS A 159 -18.14 -13.04 -1.01
C HIS A 159 -19.43 -13.33 -0.22
N SER A 160 -20.09 -14.47 -0.44
CA SER A 160 -21.12 -14.98 0.46
C SER A 160 -20.52 -15.57 1.75
N ALA A 161 -21.35 -15.71 2.80
CA ALA A 161 -20.94 -16.42 4.01
C ALA A 161 -20.46 -17.85 3.72
N LYS A 162 -21.07 -18.52 2.73
CA LYS A 162 -20.64 -19.86 2.29
C LYS A 162 -19.23 -19.82 1.71
N PHE A 163 -18.94 -18.88 0.81
CA PHE A 163 -17.61 -18.75 0.22
C PHE A 163 -16.52 -18.60 1.29
N TYR A 164 -16.75 -17.75 2.30
CA TYR A 164 -15.79 -17.58 3.39
C TYR A 164 -15.61 -18.86 4.22
N CYS A 165 -16.68 -19.60 4.49
CA CYS A 165 -16.58 -20.90 5.18
C CYS A 165 -15.79 -21.93 4.35
N ASP A 166 -16.03 -21.98 3.03
CA ASP A 166 -15.30 -22.88 2.13
C ASP A 166 -13.80 -22.54 2.10
N MET A 167 -13.41 -21.27 2.26
CA MET A 167 -11.99 -20.89 2.36
C MET A 167 -11.38 -21.41 3.66
N LEU A 168 -12.09 -21.33 4.78
CA LEU A 168 -11.63 -21.92 6.05
C LEU A 168 -11.47 -23.44 5.93
N GLU A 169 -12.43 -24.14 5.32
CA GLU A 169 -12.33 -25.58 5.08
C GLU A 169 -11.08 -25.92 4.27
N LYS A 170 -10.79 -25.17 3.18
CA LYS A 170 -9.56 -25.34 2.40
C LYS A 170 -8.30 -25.07 3.23
N ILE A 171 -8.29 -24.07 4.10
CA ILE A 171 -7.14 -23.79 4.99
C ILE A 171 -6.89 -24.99 5.91
N LEU A 172 -7.95 -25.57 6.49
CA LEU A 172 -7.86 -26.74 7.35
C LEU A 172 -7.40 -27.99 6.59
N GLU A 173 -7.90 -28.22 5.37
CA GLU A 173 -7.48 -29.31 4.48
C GLU A 173 -5.98 -29.22 4.13
N ASN A 174 -5.47 -28.00 3.94
CA ASN A 174 -4.03 -27.75 3.70
C ASN A 174 -3.16 -27.94 4.95
N GLN A 175 -3.76 -28.19 6.12
CA GLN A 175 -3.07 -28.36 7.41
C GLN A 175 -2.11 -27.19 7.71
N LEU A 176 -2.49 -25.98 7.29
CA LEU A 176 -1.73 -24.77 7.56
C LEU A 176 -1.80 -24.47 9.07
N PRO A 177 -0.68 -24.43 9.81
CA PRO A 177 -0.73 -24.10 11.22
C PRO A 177 -1.02 -22.60 11.41
N PHE A 178 -1.95 -22.26 12.30
CA PHE A 178 -2.26 -20.89 12.71
C PHE A 178 -2.71 -20.87 14.16
N HIS A 179 -2.56 -19.71 14.80
CA HIS A 179 -2.89 -19.48 16.20
C HIS A 179 -4.17 -18.65 16.37
N SER A 180 -4.62 -17.98 15.31
CA SER A 180 -5.88 -17.24 15.27
C SER A 180 -6.37 -17.09 13.83
N LEU A 181 -7.68 -16.89 13.68
CA LEU A 181 -8.36 -16.63 12.41
C LEU A 181 -8.83 -15.18 12.39
N CYS A 182 -8.56 -14.44 11.31
CA CYS A 182 -9.06 -13.08 11.12
C CYS A 182 -9.96 -12.99 9.89
N PHE A 183 -11.11 -12.34 10.05
CA PHE A 183 -11.93 -11.85 8.93
C PHE A 183 -11.58 -10.39 8.66
N LYS A 184 -11.09 -10.10 7.45
CA LYS A 184 -10.57 -8.77 7.11
C LYS A 184 -11.37 -8.09 6.00
N ASP A 185 -12.24 -7.16 6.36
CA ASP A 185 -12.91 -6.25 5.44
C ASP A 185 -12.12 -4.95 5.28
N ALA A 186 -11.13 -4.94 4.37
CA ALA A 186 -10.29 -3.77 4.11
C ALA A 186 -11.06 -2.58 3.50
N SER A 187 -12.27 -2.82 3.02
CA SER A 187 -13.09 -1.84 2.31
C SER A 187 -14.19 -1.25 3.16
N GLY A 188 -14.61 -1.93 4.24
CA GLY A 188 -15.78 -1.53 5.02
C GLY A 188 -17.10 -1.69 4.26
N THR A 189 -17.15 -2.64 3.32
CA THR A 189 -18.32 -2.85 2.43
C THR A 189 -19.11 -4.10 2.76
N CYS A 190 -18.54 -5.05 3.51
CA CYS A 190 -19.23 -6.28 3.84
C CYS A 190 -20.39 -5.99 4.79
N THR A 191 -21.53 -6.62 4.56
CA THR A 191 -22.73 -6.36 5.38
C THR A 191 -22.63 -7.07 6.74
N PRO A 192 -23.22 -6.49 7.81
CA PRO A 192 -23.25 -7.13 9.13
C PRO A 192 -23.84 -8.55 9.10
N GLN A 193 -24.87 -8.78 8.27
CA GLN A 193 -25.52 -10.09 8.16
C GLN A 193 -24.56 -11.17 7.64
N VAL A 194 -23.82 -10.87 6.56
CA VAL A 194 -22.83 -11.81 5.99
C VAL A 194 -21.72 -12.09 6.98
N ILE A 195 -21.25 -11.06 7.69
CA ILE A 195 -20.21 -11.19 8.73
C ILE A 195 -20.68 -12.13 9.85
N ARG A 196 -21.89 -11.89 10.41
CA ARG A 196 -22.41 -12.74 11.49
C ARG A 196 -22.51 -14.21 11.08
N ASP A 197 -23.05 -14.46 9.89
CA ASP A 197 -23.25 -15.82 9.40
C ASP A 197 -21.92 -16.52 9.11
N ALA A 198 -20.96 -15.82 8.50
CA ALA A 198 -19.62 -16.33 8.24
C ALA A 198 -18.86 -16.65 9.53
N VAL A 199 -18.84 -15.73 10.48
CA VAL A 199 -18.14 -15.90 11.77
C VAL A 199 -18.75 -17.04 12.57
N LYS A 200 -20.08 -17.07 12.69
CA LYS A 200 -20.79 -18.13 13.42
C LYS A 200 -20.49 -19.50 12.88
N ARG A 201 -20.61 -19.68 11.56
CA ARG A 201 -20.36 -20.97 10.94
C ARG A 201 -18.88 -21.35 10.97
N SER A 202 -17.99 -20.37 10.88
CA SER A 202 -16.55 -20.62 11.01
C SER A 202 -16.16 -21.07 12.41
N ARG A 203 -16.81 -20.54 13.46
CA ARG A 203 -16.67 -21.05 14.83
C ARG A 203 -17.12 -22.51 14.91
N GLU A 204 -18.27 -22.86 14.35
CA GLU A 204 -18.77 -24.25 14.32
C GLU A 204 -17.81 -25.21 13.58
N ILE A 205 -17.17 -24.75 12.49
CA ILE A 205 -16.15 -25.49 11.74
C ILE A 205 -14.89 -25.71 12.59
N LEU A 206 -14.36 -24.65 13.23
CA LEU A 206 -13.18 -24.76 14.10
C LEU A 206 -13.42 -25.70 15.28
N ASP A 207 -14.59 -25.61 15.91
CA ASP A 207 -14.96 -26.47 17.04
C ASP A 207 -15.02 -27.94 16.61
N SER A 208 -15.60 -28.21 15.43
CA SER A 208 -15.68 -29.55 14.83
C SER A 208 -14.31 -30.11 14.46
N ALA A 209 -13.35 -29.24 14.11
CA ALA A 209 -11.96 -29.58 13.84
C ALA A 209 -11.11 -29.73 15.13
N GLY A 210 -11.70 -29.58 16.32
CA GLY A 210 -10.99 -29.65 17.60
C GLY A 210 -10.17 -28.39 17.94
N MET A 211 -10.41 -27.28 17.23
CA MET A 211 -9.69 -26.02 17.33
C MET A 211 -10.48 -24.93 18.09
N LYS A 212 -11.23 -25.34 19.13
CA LYS A 212 -12.11 -24.47 19.93
C LYS A 212 -11.40 -23.26 20.57
N ASP A 213 -10.10 -23.39 20.84
CA ASP A 213 -9.32 -22.36 21.53
C ASP A 213 -8.69 -21.34 20.55
N ILE A 214 -8.88 -21.53 19.23
CA ILE A 214 -8.46 -20.54 18.23
C ILE A 214 -9.42 -19.36 18.31
N PRO A 215 -8.94 -18.14 18.62
CA PRO A 215 -9.77 -16.96 18.61
C PRO A 215 -10.06 -16.49 17.19
N ILE A 216 -11.28 -15.96 17.00
CA ILE A 216 -11.68 -15.29 15.76
C ILE A 216 -11.59 -13.77 15.99
N GLU A 217 -10.89 -13.09 15.09
CA GLU A 217 -10.74 -11.64 15.06
C GLU A 217 -11.49 -11.04 13.87
N MET A 218 -12.13 -9.88 14.08
CA MET A 218 -12.77 -9.12 13.01
C MET A 218 -12.05 -7.80 12.81
N HIS A 219 -11.71 -7.53 11.55
CA HIS A 219 -11.17 -6.25 11.09
C HIS A 219 -12.10 -5.62 10.05
N THR A 220 -12.52 -4.38 10.25
CA THR A 220 -13.23 -3.62 9.21
C THR A 220 -12.90 -2.12 9.27
N HIS A 221 -13.14 -1.40 8.18
CA HIS A 221 -13.00 0.05 8.12
C HIS A 221 -14.36 0.74 8.27
N ASP A 222 -14.36 1.96 8.82
CA ASP A 222 -15.56 2.73 9.09
C ASP A 222 -15.93 3.70 7.94
N THR A 223 -15.40 3.46 6.73
CA THR A 223 -15.54 4.40 5.60
C THR A 223 -17.00 4.62 5.23
N ALA A 224 -17.83 3.58 5.31
CA ALA A 224 -19.28 3.64 5.12
C ALA A 224 -20.08 3.87 6.42
N ALA A 225 -19.41 4.17 7.54
CA ALA A 225 -19.99 4.31 8.88
C ALA A 225 -20.76 3.05 9.35
N MET A 226 -20.23 1.86 9.05
CA MET A 226 -20.82 0.57 9.42
C MET A 226 -19.97 -0.25 10.38
N ALA A 227 -18.77 0.20 10.76
CA ALA A 227 -17.81 -0.64 11.47
C ALA A 227 -18.35 -1.15 12.82
N VAL A 228 -19.01 -0.29 13.59
CA VAL A 228 -19.64 -0.69 14.87
C VAL A 228 -20.69 -1.79 14.67
N ALA A 229 -21.55 -1.66 13.66
CA ALA A 229 -22.57 -2.68 13.37
C ALA A 229 -21.94 -4.01 12.91
N CYS A 230 -20.88 -3.93 12.11
CA CYS A 230 -20.12 -5.10 11.66
C CYS A 230 -19.39 -5.79 12.82
N TYR A 231 -18.80 -5.03 13.76
CA TYR A 231 -18.19 -5.59 14.96
C TYR A 231 -19.20 -6.26 15.88
N MET A 232 -20.34 -5.63 16.14
CA MET A 232 -21.42 -6.25 16.92
C MET A 232 -21.87 -7.56 16.26
N ALA A 233 -22.06 -7.58 14.94
CA ALA A 233 -22.44 -8.78 14.21
C ALA A 233 -21.38 -9.89 14.27
N ALA A 234 -20.09 -9.56 14.19
CA ALA A 234 -19.02 -10.53 14.36
C ALA A 234 -18.98 -11.10 15.79
N ILE A 235 -19.12 -10.26 16.80
CA ILE A 235 -19.14 -10.67 18.22
C ILE A 235 -20.34 -11.59 18.51
N GLU A 236 -21.53 -11.24 18.00
CA GLU A 236 -22.71 -12.10 18.07
C GLU A 236 -22.51 -13.44 17.35
N GLY A 237 -21.66 -13.46 16.32
CA GLY A 237 -21.22 -14.67 15.64
C GLY A 237 -20.17 -15.48 16.42
N GLY A 238 -19.56 -14.91 17.46
CA GLY A 238 -18.52 -15.58 18.27
C GLY A 238 -17.10 -15.10 18.00
N ALA A 239 -16.91 -13.92 17.39
CA ALA A 239 -15.61 -13.25 17.40
C ALA A 239 -15.23 -12.77 18.82
N GLU A 240 -13.95 -12.86 19.15
CA GLU A 240 -13.40 -12.57 20.48
C GLU A 240 -12.42 -11.40 20.47
N ILE A 241 -11.98 -10.98 19.28
CA ILE A 241 -11.08 -9.85 19.08
C ILE A 241 -11.67 -8.96 17.97
N ILE A 242 -11.55 -7.65 18.12
CA ILE A 242 -11.91 -6.66 17.10
C ILE A 242 -10.81 -5.61 16.93
N ASP A 243 -10.63 -5.11 15.73
CA ASP A 243 -9.67 -4.03 15.45
C ASP A 243 -10.27 -2.66 15.76
N LEU A 244 -9.61 -1.86 16.60
CA LEU A 244 -10.05 -0.50 16.93
C LEU A 244 -8.91 0.49 16.70
N SER A 245 -9.21 1.78 16.62
CA SER A 245 -8.21 2.84 16.51
C SER A 245 -8.53 3.96 17.50
N MET A 246 -7.53 4.72 17.91
CA MET A 246 -7.66 5.98 18.64
C MET A 246 -7.83 7.14 17.66
N ARG A 247 -8.54 8.19 18.07
CA ARG A 247 -8.49 9.49 17.37
C ARG A 247 -7.07 10.09 17.43
N PRO A 248 -6.59 10.76 16.37
CA PRO A 248 -7.33 11.21 15.19
C PRO A 248 -7.31 10.23 14.00
N MET A 249 -6.92 8.97 14.21
CA MET A 249 -6.82 7.95 13.16
C MET A 249 -8.05 7.02 13.07
N SER A 250 -9.02 7.16 13.98
CA SER A 250 -10.29 6.44 13.98
C SER A 250 -11.38 7.16 13.18
N GLY A 251 -12.40 6.41 12.77
CA GLY A 251 -13.52 6.89 11.97
C GLY A 251 -13.15 7.19 10.51
N GLY A 252 -14.17 7.43 9.68
CA GLY A 252 -13.96 7.65 8.24
C GLY A 252 -13.18 6.48 7.64
N THR A 253 -12.04 6.74 7.02
CA THR A 253 -11.21 5.69 6.42
C THR A 253 -10.50 4.77 7.40
N GLY A 254 -10.44 5.10 8.70
CA GLY A 254 -9.86 4.25 9.74
C GLY A 254 -10.83 3.20 10.30
N GLN A 255 -10.45 2.57 11.40
CA GLN A 255 -11.31 1.67 12.19
C GLN A 255 -12.27 2.46 13.09
N ALA A 256 -13.27 1.78 13.65
CA ALA A 256 -14.09 2.37 14.71
C ALA A 256 -13.21 2.73 15.93
N ASP A 257 -13.65 3.77 16.64
CA ASP A 257 -12.92 4.30 17.79
C ASP A 257 -13.06 3.41 19.05
N ILE A 258 -11.99 3.31 19.85
CA ILE A 258 -11.97 2.50 21.10
C ILE A 258 -13.10 2.92 22.06
N LEU A 259 -13.24 4.21 22.33
CA LEU A 259 -14.26 4.72 23.25
C LEU A 259 -15.66 4.63 22.65
N THR A 260 -15.78 4.74 21.33
CA THR A 260 -17.05 4.51 20.62
C THR A 260 -17.53 3.08 20.79
N MET A 261 -16.66 2.10 20.59
CA MET A 261 -17.03 0.69 20.77
C MET A 261 -17.30 0.36 22.25
N TRP A 262 -16.48 0.88 23.17
CA TRP A 262 -16.75 0.77 24.61
C TRP A 262 -18.13 1.32 24.98
N HIS A 263 -18.52 2.46 24.41
CA HIS A 263 -19.84 3.02 24.62
C HIS A 263 -20.95 2.16 23.99
N ALA A 264 -20.72 1.62 22.79
CA ALA A 264 -21.68 0.76 22.10
C ALA A 264 -22.04 -0.51 22.89
N PHE A 265 -21.13 -1.00 23.74
CA PHE A 265 -21.41 -2.14 24.63
C PHE A 265 -22.26 -1.83 25.85
N LYS A 266 -22.53 -0.56 26.18
CA LYS A 266 -23.36 -0.22 27.36
C LYS A 266 -24.77 -0.80 27.22
N GLY A 267 -25.20 -1.54 28.24
CA GLY A 267 -26.50 -2.23 28.23
C GLY A 267 -26.51 -3.57 27.49
N THR A 268 -25.37 -4.02 26.96
CA THR A 268 -25.18 -5.35 26.39
C THR A 268 -24.51 -6.30 27.40
N GLU A 269 -24.28 -7.56 27.02
CA GLU A 269 -23.52 -8.53 27.83
C GLU A 269 -22.00 -8.40 27.69
N TYR A 270 -21.51 -7.54 26.78
CA TYR A 270 -20.10 -7.41 26.40
C TYR A 270 -19.41 -6.24 27.10
N THR A 271 -18.08 -6.29 27.17
CA THR A 271 -17.22 -5.19 27.65
C THR A 271 -15.84 -5.28 27.02
N LEU A 272 -15.18 -4.13 26.81
CA LEU A 272 -13.74 -4.09 26.51
C LEU A 272 -12.88 -4.21 27.77
N ASP A 273 -13.47 -3.99 28.96
CA ASP A 273 -12.77 -4.03 30.26
C ASP A 273 -11.56 -3.07 30.29
N ILE A 274 -11.83 -1.80 29.98
CA ILE A 274 -10.85 -0.71 29.93
C ILE A 274 -11.12 0.37 30.98
N ASP A 275 -10.09 1.13 31.32
CA ASP A 275 -10.20 2.42 32.01
C ASP A 275 -10.35 3.55 30.97
N TYR A 276 -11.57 4.06 30.81
CA TYR A 276 -11.86 5.06 29.77
C TYR A 276 -11.11 6.38 29.98
N GLU A 277 -10.75 6.73 31.22
CA GLU A 277 -10.01 7.98 31.50
C GLU A 277 -8.57 7.88 31.02
N LYS A 278 -7.95 6.69 31.15
CA LYS A 278 -6.63 6.45 30.59
C LYS A 278 -6.64 6.42 29.06
N ILE A 279 -7.68 5.84 28.45
CA ILE A 279 -7.82 5.87 26.99
C ILE A 279 -8.01 7.30 26.49
N LEU A 280 -8.84 8.12 27.15
CA LEU A 280 -8.95 9.55 26.83
C LEU A 280 -7.59 10.24 26.91
N LYS A 281 -6.77 9.91 27.92
CA LYS A 281 -5.44 10.48 28.04
C LYS A 281 -4.50 10.05 26.91
N ALA A 282 -4.53 8.78 26.52
CA ALA A 282 -3.75 8.27 25.39
C ALA A 282 -4.15 8.96 24.08
N GLU A 283 -5.45 9.15 23.83
CA GLU A 283 -5.95 9.88 22.67
C GLU A 283 -5.52 11.35 22.65
N GLU A 284 -5.52 12.04 23.80
CA GLU A 284 -5.01 13.42 23.88
C GLU A 284 -3.53 13.50 23.48
N VAL A 285 -2.70 12.59 23.98
CA VAL A 285 -1.27 12.53 23.63
C VAL A 285 -1.12 12.22 22.14
N PHE A 286 -1.91 11.28 21.62
CA PHE A 286 -1.86 10.91 20.22
C PHE A 286 -2.28 12.04 19.29
N GLU A 287 -3.34 12.77 19.63
CA GLU A 287 -3.80 13.95 18.91
C GLU A 287 -2.72 15.06 18.89
N GLN A 288 -2.04 15.28 20.01
CA GLN A 288 -0.91 16.22 20.08
C GLN A 288 0.25 15.80 19.17
N CYS A 289 0.63 14.52 19.21
CA CYS A 289 1.69 13.97 18.35
C CYS A 289 1.37 14.16 16.86
N MET A 290 0.11 13.96 16.49
CA MET A 290 -0.34 14.00 15.09
C MET A 290 -0.70 15.41 14.59
N SER A 291 -0.79 16.40 15.47
CA SER A 291 -1.27 17.76 15.16
C SER A 291 -0.49 18.47 14.04
N LYS A 292 0.79 18.17 13.88
CA LYS A 292 1.63 18.75 12.82
C LYS A 292 1.45 18.11 11.45
N TYR A 293 0.79 16.96 11.36
CA TYR A 293 0.60 16.23 10.10
C TYR A 293 -0.64 16.73 9.34
N MET A 294 -0.59 16.69 8.00
CA MET A 294 -1.77 16.97 7.19
C MET A 294 -2.73 15.78 7.23
N LEU A 295 -3.92 16.00 7.78
CA LEU A 295 -5.05 15.07 7.67
C LEU A 295 -5.93 15.45 6.45
N PRO A 296 -6.08 14.58 5.43
CA PRO A 296 -7.02 14.79 4.32
C PRO A 296 -8.47 14.82 4.83
N PRO A 297 -9.33 15.74 4.36
CA PRO A 297 -10.74 15.77 4.75
C PRO A 297 -11.46 14.45 4.47
N GLU A 298 -11.25 13.85 3.29
CA GLU A 298 -11.89 12.58 2.89
C GLU A 298 -11.53 11.41 3.81
N ALA A 299 -10.39 11.49 4.53
CA ALA A 299 -9.98 10.44 5.44
C ALA A 299 -10.87 10.39 6.69
N LYS A 300 -11.53 11.50 7.04
CA LYS A 300 -12.33 11.68 8.25
C LYS A 300 -13.84 11.74 7.97
N GLU A 301 -14.23 11.72 6.70
CA GLU A 301 -15.63 11.78 6.27
C GLU A 301 -16.18 10.39 5.98
N THR A 302 -17.46 10.20 6.28
CA THR A 302 -18.20 9.02 5.83
C THR A 302 -18.46 9.12 4.33
N ASN A 303 -18.14 8.06 3.59
CA ASN A 303 -18.40 7.95 2.17
C ASN A 303 -19.22 6.68 1.85
N PRO A 304 -20.56 6.77 1.73
CA PRO A 304 -21.38 5.60 1.43
C PRO A 304 -21.16 5.06 0.01
N LEU A 305 -20.55 5.83 -0.91
CA LEU A 305 -20.34 5.40 -2.29
C LEU A 305 -19.41 4.19 -2.40
N ILE A 306 -18.54 3.95 -1.40
CA ILE A 306 -17.65 2.79 -1.38
C ILE A 306 -18.41 1.46 -1.33
N THR A 307 -19.64 1.44 -0.82
CA THR A 307 -20.52 0.25 -0.86
C THR A 307 -20.99 -0.09 -2.28
N LEU A 308 -20.88 0.86 -3.20
CA LEU A 308 -21.27 0.68 -4.60
C LEU A 308 -20.09 0.31 -5.50
N SER A 309 -18.87 0.43 -5.00
CA SER A 309 -17.63 0.11 -5.68
C SER A 309 -16.53 -0.04 -4.62
N PRO A 310 -16.10 -1.28 -4.31
CA PRO A 310 -15.31 -1.54 -3.11
C PRO A 310 -13.93 -0.92 -3.23
N MET A 311 -13.74 0.21 -2.55
CA MET A 311 -12.47 0.95 -2.50
C MET A 311 -12.02 1.05 -1.05
N PRO A 312 -10.90 0.40 -0.67
CA PRO A 312 -10.29 0.57 0.65
C PRO A 312 -9.97 2.01 0.99
N GLY A 313 -10.10 2.38 2.26
CA GLY A 313 -9.87 3.75 2.73
C GLY A 313 -8.52 4.33 2.30
N GLY A 314 -7.43 3.59 2.51
CA GLY A 314 -6.08 4.03 2.09
C GLY A 314 -5.87 4.09 0.57
N ALA A 315 -6.68 3.37 -0.23
CA ALA A 315 -6.67 3.49 -1.69
C ALA A 315 -7.47 4.73 -2.13
N LEU A 316 -8.60 5.01 -1.47
CA LEU A 316 -9.41 6.21 -1.69
C LEU A 316 -8.57 7.47 -1.50
N THR A 317 -7.95 7.64 -0.33
CA THR A 317 -7.16 8.85 -0.01
C THR A 317 -5.95 9.03 -0.92
N ALA A 318 -5.28 7.94 -1.28
CA ALA A 318 -4.14 7.97 -2.20
C ALA A 318 -4.55 8.38 -3.62
N ASN A 319 -5.61 7.76 -4.14
CA ASN A 319 -6.03 7.97 -5.52
C ASN A 319 -6.70 9.35 -5.69
N THR A 320 -7.54 9.79 -4.76
CA THR A 320 -8.11 11.15 -4.81
C THR A 320 -7.03 12.22 -4.73
N GLN A 321 -5.99 12.01 -3.92
CA GLN A 321 -4.89 12.95 -3.85
C GLN A 321 -4.10 13.01 -5.15
N MET A 322 -3.72 11.87 -5.72
CA MET A 322 -3.04 11.84 -7.02
C MET A 322 -3.91 12.53 -8.09
N MET A 323 -5.20 12.25 -8.14
CA MET A 323 -6.10 12.90 -9.10
C MET A 323 -6.20 14.42 -8.91
N ARG A 324 -5.96 14.96 -7.70
CA ARG A 324 -5.82 16.40 -7.48
C ARG A 324 -4.50 16.92 -8.01
N ASP A 325 -3.42 16.23 -7.68
CA ASP A 325 -2.06 16.60 -8.09
C ASP A 325 -1.93 16.64 -9.62
N THR A 326 -2.75 15.85 -10.33
CA THR A 326 -2.78 15.76 -11.80
C THR A 326 -4.06 16.34 -12.42
N ASN A 327 -4.78 17.21 -11.70
CA ASN A 327 -5.96 17.93 -12.18
C ASN A 327 -7.09 17.08 -12.82
N CYS A 328 -7.20 15.79 -12.47
CA CYS A 328 -8.18 14.86 -13.04
C CYS A 328 -9.25 14.39 -12.03
N LEU A 329 -9.31 14.97 -10.83
CA LEU A 329 -10.28 14.59 -9.78
C LEU A 329 -11.75 14.63 -10.25
N HIS A 330 -12.08 15.50 -11.20
CA HIS A 330 -13.42 15.60 -11.77
C HIS A 330 -13.90 14.29 -12.45
N LEU A 331 -12.98 13.40 -12.84
CA LEU A 331 -13.29 12.09 -13.43
C LEU A 331 -13.65 11.01 -12.39
N PHE A 332 -13.40 11.25 -11.10
CA PHE A 332 -13.56 10.25 -10.05
C PHE A 332 -14.94 9.56 -10.04
N PRO A 333 -16.08 10.27 -10.20
CA PRO A 333 -17.40 9.62 -10.26
C PRO A 333 -17.53 8.58 -11.39
N ASP A 334 -16.96 8.87 -12.56
CA ASP A 334 -17.00 7.97 -13.72
C ASP A 334 -16.09 6.75 -13.49
N VAL A 335 -14.92 6.95 -12.86
CA VAL A 335 -14.01 5.87 -12.49
C VAL A 335 -14.66 4.91 -11.50
N ILE A 336 -15.32 5.43 -10.46
CA ILE A 336 -16.06 4.62 -9.49
C ILE A 336 -17.15 3.79 -10.15
N LYS A 337 -17.87 4.38 -11.12
CA LYS A 337 -18.90 3.69 -11.88
C LYS A 337 -18.31 2.58 -12.76
N ALA A 338 -17.23 2.86 -13.47
CA ALA A 338 -16.55 1.89 -14.34
C ALA A 338 -15.96 0.71 -13.55
N MET A 339 -15.51 0.96 -12.32
CA MET A 339 -14.90 -0.05 -11.46
C MET A 339 -15.84 -1.22 -11.11
N ARG A 340 -17.16 -1.03 -11.14
CA ARG A 340 -18.13 -2.13 -10.94
C ARG A 340 -17.97 -3.25 -11.97
N GLU A 341 -17.92 -2.88 -13.24
CA GLU A 341 -17.73 -3.84 -14.34
C GLU A 341 -16.35 -4.49 -14.25
N VAL A 342 -15.33 -3.71 -13.87
CA VAL A 342 -13.96 -4.20 -13.72
C VAL A 342 -13.86 -5.30 -12.64
N VAL A 343 -14.56 -5.15 -11.51
CA VAL A 343 -14.64 -6.16 -10.45
C VAL A 343 -15.33 -7.44 -10.96
N GLU A 344 -16.48 -7.29 -11.61
CA GLU A 344 -17.28 -8.41 -12.12
C GLU A 344 -16.49 -9.25 -13.13
N ARG A 345 -15.92 -8.57 -14.13
CA ARG A 345 -15.21 -9.22 -15.24
C ARG A 345 -13.82 -9.72 -14.82
N GLY A 346 -13.31 -9.25 -13.68
CA GLY A 346 -12.00 -9.60 -13.14
C GLY A 346 -11.99 -10.84 -12.25
N GLY A 347 -13.14 -11.48 -12.02
CA GLY A 347 -13.24 -12.68 -11.20
C GLY A 347 -13.41 -12.42 -9.70
N CYS A 348 -13.91 -11.23 -9.32
CA CYS A 348 -14.34 -10.92 -7.96
C CYS A 348 -13.25 -11.09 -6.88
N GLY A 349 -11.97 -10.81 -7.19
CA GLY A 349 -10.93 -10.70 -6.16
C GLY A 349 -11.27 -9.65 -5.11
N THR A 350 -10.88 -9.88 -3.85
CA THR A 350 -11.13 -8.93 -2.76
C THR A 350 -10.38 -7.63 -3.03
N SER A 351 -11.07 -6.50 -2.98
CA SER A 351 -10.47 -5.18 -3.15
C SER A 351 -9.63 -4.82 -1.92
N VAL A 352 -8.39 -5.28 -1.93
CA VAL A 352 -7.31 -4.99 -0.99
C VAL A 352 -6.01 -5.00 -1.80
N THR A 353 -4.92 -4.41 -1.29
CA THR A 353 -3.66 -4.36 -2.04
C THR A 353 -3.16 -5.78 -2.40
N PRO A 354 -2.78 -6.04 -3.68
CA PRO A 354 -2.68 -5.09 -4.79
C PRO A 354 -3.94 -4.94 -5.65
N VAL A 355 -4.90 -5.85 -5.53
CA VAL A 355 -6.14 -5.93 -6.34
C VAL A 355 -6.94 -4.64 -6.37
N SER A 356 -7.04 -3.93 -5.23
CA SER A 356 -7.75 -2.63 -5.19
C SER A 356 -7.16 -1.59 -6.15
N GLN A 357 -5.83 -1.60 -6.35
CA GLN A 357 -5.17 -0.72 -7.31
C GLN A 357 -5.36 -1.20 -8.74
N PHE A 358 -5.36 -2.52 -8.98
CA PHE A 358 -5.64 -3.07 -10.31
C PHE A 358 -7.02 -2.68 -10.82
N TYR A 359 -8.03 -2.78 -9.94
CA TYR A 359 -9.38 -2.36 -10.27
C TYR A 359 -9.48 -0.87 -10.56
N PHE A 360 -8.86 -0.03 -9.72
CA PHE A 360 -8.90 1.41 -9.93
C PHE A 360 -8.16 1.83 -11.20
N GLN A 361 -6.96 1.30 -11.46
CA GLN A 361 -6.17 1.57 -12.65
C GLN A 361 -6.90 1.16 -13.92
N GLN A 362 -7.46 -0.05 -13.95
CA GLN A 362 -8.22 -0.52 -15.10
C GLN A 362 -9.49 0.33 -15.32
N ALA A 363 -10.19 0.71 -14.25
CA ALA A 363 -11.34 1.60 -14.34
C ALA A 363 -10.95 3.00 -14.85
N PHE A 364 -9.83 3.54 -14.37
CA PHE A 364 -9.30 4.83 -14.82
C PHE A 364 -8.92 4.80 -16.31
N ALA A 365 -8.24 3.73 -16.76
CA ALA A 365 -7.94 3.52 -18.18
C ALA A 365 -9.21 3.41 -19.02
N ASN A 366 -10.22 2.67 -18.55
CA ASN A 366 -11.51 2.56 -19.24
C ASN A 366 -12.22 3.91 -19.42
N VAL A 367 -12.10 4.82 -18.45
CA VAL A 367 -12.69 6.17 -18.50
C VAL A 367 -11.88 7.10 -19.41
N THR A 368 -10.55 7.08 -19.31
CA THR A 368 -9.67 8.05 -19.99
C THR A 368 -9.30 7.65 -21.41
N GLN A 369 -9.13 6.36 -21.68
CA GLN A 369 -8.67 5.84 -22.98
C GLN A 369 -9.81 5.14 -23.75
N GLY A 370 -10.90 4.82 -23.05
CA GLY A 370 -12.09 4.16 -23.57
C GLY A 370 -12.20 2.71 -23.08
N PRO A 371 -13.43 2.15 -23.00
CA PRO A 371 -13.67 0.86 -22.36
C PRO A 371 -12.85 -0.26 -22.99
N TRP A 372 -12.04 -0.95 -22.17
CA TRP A 372 -11.27 -2.15 -22.52
C TRP A 372 -10.33 -2.02 -23.72
N LYS A 373 -10.02 -0.78 -24.16
CA LYS A 373 -9.01 -0.56 -25.21
C LYS A 373 -7.61 -0.93 -24.74
N LYS A 374 -7.32 -0.66 -23.47
CA LYS A 374 -6.05 -0.97 -22.82
C LYS A 374 -6.30 -1.84 -21.59
N ILE A 375 -5.63 -2.98 -21.52
CA ILE A 375 -5.50 -3.77 -20.30
C ILE A 375 -4.28 -3.26 -19.53
N THR A 376 -4.50 -2.92 -18.27
CA THR A 376 -3.43 -2.55 -17.34
C THR A 376 -2.69 -3.79 -16.85
N ASP A 377 -1.37 -3.72 -16.75
CA ASP A 377 -0.50 -4.88 -16.49
C ASP A 377 -0.90 -5.68 -15.25
N GLY A 378 -1.18 -5.01 -14.13
CA GLY A 378 -1.58 -5.66 -12.89
C GLY A 378 -2.90 -6.41 -12.99
N TYR A 379 -3.92 -5.76 -13.58
CA TYR A 379 -5.23 -6.38 -13.79
C TYR A 379 -5.14 -7.55 -14.77
N GLY A 380 -4.41 -7.39 -15.89
CA GLY A 380 -4.21 -8.43 -16.88
C GLY A 380 -3.49 -9.65 -16.32
N LYS A 381 -2.37 -9.45 -15.61
CA LYS A 381 -1.65 -10.55 -14.93
C LYS A 381 -2.52 -11.26 -13.90
N MET A 382 -3.40 -10.55 -13.19
CA MET A 382 -4.35 -11.14 -12.24
C MET A 382 -5.34 -12.06 -12.94
N VAL A 383 -6.04 -11.59 -13.99
CA VAL A 383 -7.02 -12.42 -14.71
C VAL A 383 -6.38 -13.58 -15.49
N LEU A 384 -5.09 -13.47 -15.81
CA LEU A 384 -4.30 -14.54 -16.42
C LEU A 384 -3.75 -15.56 -15.41
N GLY A 385 -3.91 -15.34 -14.10
CA GLY A 385 -3.53 -16.30 -13.05
C GLY A 385 -2.13 -16.09 -12.44
N TYR A 386 -1.38 -15.07 -12.85
CA TYR A 386 -0.04 -14.79 -12.32
C TYR A 386 -0.03 -14.24 -10.89
N PHE A 387 -1.20 -13.92 -10.33
CA PHE A 387 -1.37 -13.56 -8.91
C PHE A 387 -2.06 -14.65 -8.09
N GLY A 388 -2.43 -15.78 -8.71
CA GLY A 388 -3.22 -16.84 -8.10
C GLY A 388 -4.60 -16.97 -8.73
N ARG A 389 -5.45 -17.80 -8.12
CA ARG A 389 -6.82 -18.06 -8.58
C ARG A 389 -7.77 -17.02 -8.02
N THR A 390 -8.49 -16.35 -8.91
CA THR A 390 -9.59 -15.45 -8.54
C THR A 390 -10.76 -16.23 -7.92
N PRO A 391 -11.54 -15.62 -7.00
CA PRO A 391 -12.73 -16.25 -6.40
C PRO A 391 -13.74 -16.79 -7.40
N SER A 392 -13.89 -16.09 -8.53
CA SER A 392 -14.77 -16.46 -9.64
C SER A 392 -13.98 -16.52 -10.93
N THR A 393 -14.48 -17.27 -11.91
CA THR A 393 -13.87 -17.32 -13.25
C THR A 393 -13.94 -15.93 -13.90
N PRO A 394 -12.80 -15.33 -14.31
CA PRO A 394 -12.82 -14.06 -15.02
C PRO A 394 -13.53 -14.17 -16.37
N ASP A 395 -13.97 -13.03 -16.91
CA ASP A 395 -14.64 -12.97 -18.21
C ASP A 395 -13.70 -13.47 -19.34
N PRO A 396 -14.09 -14.47 -20.15
CA PRO A 396 -13.27 -15.01 -21.22
C PRO A 396 -12.80 -13.98 -22.26
N GLU A 397 -13.59 -12.94 -22.55
CA GLU A 397 -13.19 -11.85 -23.45
C GLU A 397 -12.05 -11.04 -22.83
N ILE A 398 -12.13 -10.75 -21.53
CA ILE A 398 -11.09 -10.02 -20.81
C ILE A 398 -9.81 -10.85 -20.69
N VAL A 399 -9.91 -12.15 -20.43
CA VAL A 399 -8.76 -13.07 -20.43
C VAL A 399 -8.06 -13.07 -21.79
N LYS A 400 -8.83 -13.12 -22.88
CA LYS A 400 -8.29 -13.07 -24.24
C LYS A 400 -7.59 -11.73 -24.52
N LEU A 401 -8.23 -10.61 -24.21
CA LEU A 401 -7.63 -9.27 -24.38
C LEU A 401 -6.35 -9.11 -23.56
N ALA A 402 -6.34 -9.60 -22.32
CA ALA A 402 -5.17 -9.56 -21.46
C ALA A 402 -4.01 -10.38 -22.05
N ALA A 403 -4.29 -11.60 -22.54
CA ALA A 403 -3.29 -12.45 -23.15
C ALA A 403 -2.68 -11.82 -24.41
N GLU A 404 -3.52 -11.27 -25.29
CA GLU A 404 -3.09 -10.62 -26.53
C GLU A 404 -2.26 -9.35 -26.27
N GLN A 405 -2.72 -8.46 -25.37
CA GLN A 405 -2.05 -7.18 -25.12
C GLN A 405 -0.79 -7.30 -24.27
N LEU A 406 -0.74 -8.26 -23.34
CA LEU A 406 0.43 -8.50 -22.49
C LEU A 406 1.40 -9.52 -23.06
N GLN A 407 1.01 -10.23 -24.13
CA GLN A 407 1.79 -11.32 -24.73
C GLN A 407 2.14 -12.41 -23.69
N LEU A 408 1.15 -12.74 -22.85
CA LEU A 408 1.26 -13.72 -21.79
C LEU A 408 0.15 -14.75 -21.91
N GLU A 409 0.50 -16.03 -21.86
CA GLU A 409 -0.50 -17.10 -21.83
C GLU A 409 -1.15 -17.19 -20.44
N PRO A 410 -2.45 -17.51 -20.35
CA PRO A 410 -3.09 -17.83 -19.08
C PRO A 410 -2.39 -19.00 -18.39
N THR A 411 -2.22 -18.92 -17.08
CA THR A 411 -1.56 -19.95 -16.27
C THR A 411 -2.41 -20.38 -15.08
N THR A 412 -2.16 -21.60 -14.60
CA THR A 412 -2.71 -22.13 -13.34
C THR A 412 -1.60 -22.50 -12.34
N GLU A 413 -0.35 -22.27 -12.73
CA GLU A 413 0.83 -22.52 -11.92
C GLU A 413 0.75 -21.72 -10.62
N ASP A 414 1.41 -22.23 -9.57
CA ASP A 414 1.54 -21.50 -8.32
C ASP A 414 2.48 -20.30 -8.56
N PRO A 415 2.03 -19.05 -8.32
CA PRO A 415 2.87 -17.88 -8.52
C PRO A 415 4.19 -17.91 -7.72
N ARG A 416 4.21 -18.57 -6.56
CA ARG A 416 5.46 -18.77 -5.80
C ARG A 416 6.48 -19.58 -6.58
N LEU A 417 6.04 -20.64 -7.27
CA LEU A 417 6.93 -21.49 -8.06
C LEU A 417 7.46 -20.77 -9.31
N LEU A 418 6.67 -19.89 -9.90
CA LEU A 418 7.13 -18.98 -10.96
C LEU A 418 8.22 -18.04 -10.43
N ASN A 419 8.01 -17.47 -9.23
CA ASN A 419 8.99 -16.58 -8.61
C ASN A 419 10.30 -17.30 -8.24
N ASP A 420 10.23 -18.56 -7.80
CA ASP A 420 11.41 -19.38 -7.51
C ASP A 420 12.24 -19.67 -8.77
N GLN A 421 11.63 -19.63 -9.96
CA GLN A 421 12.30 -19.84 -11.25
C GLN A 421 12.86 -18.54 -11.85
N ASP A 422 12.43 -17.37 -11.37
CA ASP A 422 12.88 -16.07 -11.88
C ASP A 422 14.27 -15.72 -11.32
N PRO A 423 15.32 -15.65 -12.16
CA PRO A 423 16.68 -15.36 -11.71
C PRO A 423 16.88 -13.91 -11.24
N SER A 424 15.90 -13.02 -11.44
CA SER A 424 15.93 -11.63 -10.97
C SER A 424 15.39 -11.46 -9.55
N LEU A 425 14.70 -12.49 -9.02
CA LEU A 425 14.19 -12.57 -7.67
C LEU A 425 15.12 -13.37 -6.75
N GLY A 426 14.81 -13.38 -5.45
CA GLY A 426 15.59 -14.12 -4.47
C GLY A 426 16.78 -13.38 -3.88
N ILE A 427 17.34 -14.02 -2.85
CA ILE A 427 18.47 -13.51 -2.07
C ILE A 427 19.67 -13.29 -2.97
N ALA A 428 20.01 -14.28 -3.82
CA ALA A 428 21.19 -14.22 -4.68
C ALA A 428 21.14 -13.03 -5.67
N ALA A 429 19.98 -12.75 -6.26
CA ALA A 429 19.79 -11.62 -7.16
C ALA A 429 19.96 -10.28 -6.42
N GLN A 430 19.37 -10.13 -5.22
CA GLN A 430 19.49 -8.90 -4.45
C GLN A 430 20.92 -8.70 -3.91
N GLU A 431 21.62 -9.77 -3.50
CA GLU A 431 23.03 -9.69 -3.14
C GLU A 431 23.90 -9.17 -4.29
N ALA A 432 23.65 -9.65 -5.52
CA ALA A 432 24.37 -9.19 -6.69
C ALA A 432 24.14 -7.70 -6.94
N LYS A 433 22.89 -7.23 -6.80
CA LYS A 433 22.54 -5.79 -6.90
C LYS A 433 23.24 -4.94 -5.84
N LEU A 434 23.30 -5.40 -4.58
CA LEU A 434 24.02 -4.70 -3.51
C LEU A 434 25.52 -4.58 -3.83
N LYS A 435 26.15 -5.70 -4.23
CA LYS A 435 27.57 -5.72 -4.62
C LYS A 435 27.87 -4.80 -5.80
N ALA A 436 27.02 -4.81 -6.83
CA ALA A 436 27.15 -3.93 -8.00
C ALA A 436 27.05 -2.44 -7.66
N ASN A 437 26.29 -2.09 -6.61
CA ASN A 437 26.13 -0.73 -6.13
C ASN A 437 27.11 -0.35 -5.00
N ASN A 438 28.09 -1.21 -4.67
CA ASN A 438 29.03 -1.04 -3.56
C ASN A 438 28.34 -0.83 -2.20
N LEU A 439 27.19 -1.49 -1.99
CA LEU A 439 26.43 -1.44 -0.75
C LEU A 439 26.74 -2.65 0.14
N PRO A 440 26.66 -2.52 1.47
CA PRO A 440 26.82 -3.64 2.38
C PRO A 440 25.81 -4.75 2.12
N VAL A 441 26.28 -5.99 2.15
CA VAL A 441 25.43 -7.18 2.01
C VAL A 441 25.03 -7.67 3.41
N SER A 442 23.81 -7.35 3.82
CA SER A 442 23.16 -7.85 5.03
C SER A 442 21.80 -8.42 4.69
N GLU A 443 21.25 -9.26 5.59
CA GLU A 443 19.90 -9.80 5.44
C GLU A 443 18.84 -8.68 5.33
N GLU A 444 19.00 -7.61 6.10
CA GLU A 444 18.15 -6.43 6.06
C GLU A 444 18.24 -5.72 4.71
N ASN A 445 19.43 -5.44 4.19
CA ASN A 445 19.60 -4.75 2.91
C ASN A 445 19.09 -5.59 1.73
N ILE A 446 19.28 -6.91 1.78
CA ILE A 446 18.73 -7.86 0.81
C ILE A 446 17.21 -7.76 0.82
N PHE A 447 16.61 -7.78 2.01
CA PHE A 447 15.16 -7.72 2.17
C PHE A 447 14.57 -6.36 1.78
N ILE A 448 15.27 -5.26 2.09
CA ILE A 448 14.92 -3.91 1.64
C ILE A 448 14.87 -3.87 0.12
N LEU A 449 15.92 -4.30 -0.59
CA LEU A 449 15.91 -4.31 -2.05
C LEU A 449 14.78 -5.19 -2.63
N ALA A 450 14.55 -6.37 -2.05
CA ALA A 450 13.51 -7.28 -2.53
C ALA A 450 12.09 -6.68 -2.40
N CYS A 451 11.81 -5.99 -1.29
CA CYS A 451 10.46 -5.50 -0.99
C CYS A 451 10.20 -4.04 -1.42
N CYS A 452 11.26 -3.25 -1.57
CA CYS A 452 11.21 -1.81 -1.84
C CYS A 452 11.79 -1.42 -3.20
N GLU A 453 12.38 -2.37 -3.93
CA GLU A 453 12.88 -2.19 -5.30
C GLU A 453 13.76 -0.92 -5.43
N ASP A 454 13.59 -0.11 -6.48
CA ASP A 454 14.41 1.07 -6.75
C ASP A 454 14.36 2.12 -5.62
N LYS A 455 13.23 2.23 -4.93
CA LYS A 455 13.08 3.14 -3.78
C LYS A 455 13.89 2.64 -2.58
N GLY A 456 13.96 1.33 -2.38
CA GLY A 456 14.85 0.71 -1.39
C GLY A 456 16.32 0.96 -1.71
N LEU A 457 16.71 0.80 -2.98
CA LEU A 457 18.07 1.11 -3.42
C LEU A 457 18.41 2.59 -3.20
N SER A 458 17.49 3.49 -3.53
CA SER A 458 17.65 4.94 -3.33
C SER A 458 17.85 5.29 -1.86
N PHE A 459 17.09 4.65 -0.95
CA PHE A 459 17.29 4.79 0.49
C PHE A 459 18.68 4.32 0.92
N LEU A 460 19.10 3.12 0.51
CA LEU A 460 20.41 2.56 0.88
C LEU A 460 21.59 3.41 0.35
N GLN A 461 21.39 4.15 -0.73
CA GLN A 461 22.36 5.10 -1.28
C GLN A 461 22.32 6.49 -0.61
N GLY A 462 21.42 6.72 0.35
CA GLY A 462 21.22 8.02 0.99
C GLY A 462 20.55 9.07 0.10
N LYS A 463 19.78 8.63 -0.90
CA LYS A 463 19.13 9.48 -1.92
C LYS A 463 17.61 9.55 -1.77
N ALA A 464 17.01 8.90 -0.76
CA ALA A 464 15.57 8.91 -0.57
C ALA A 464 15.06 10.33 -0.27
N PRO A 465 14.05 10.84 -1.00
CA PRO A 465 13.47 12.15 -0.72
C PRO A 465 12.60 12.12 0.54
N LEU A 466 12.48 13.26 1.22
CA LEU A 466 11.50 13.42 2.30
C LEU A 466 10.12 13.65 1.68
N GLY A 467 9.18 12.75 1.97
CA GLY A 467 7.83 12.75 1.42
C GLY A 467 6.72 12.97 2.45
N VAL A 468 7.06 13.28 3.71
CA VAL A 468 6.10 13.58 4.79
C VAL A 468 5.34 14.87 4.48
N ARG A 469 4.05 14.89 4.83
CA ARG A 469 3.16 16.04 4.60
C ARG A 469 2.72 16.65 5.92
N TYR A 470 3.07 17.91 6.12
CA TYR A 470 2.74 18.65 7.34
C TYR A 470 1.54 19.57 7.12
N ALA A 471 0.85 19.92 8.20
CA ALA A 471 -0.33 20.78 8.15
C ALA A 471 0.01 22.19 7.62
N GLU A 472 1.23 22.66 7.87
CA GLU A 472 1.74 23.97 7.46
C GLU A 472 1.96 24.07 5.94
N ASP A 473 2.18 22.94 5.24
CA ASP A 473 2.38 22.91 3.78
C ASP A 473 1.15 23.47 3.01
N LYS A 474 -0.05 23.41 3.62
CA LYS A 474 -1.28 24.01 3.06
C LYS A 474 -1.26 25.54 3.03
N SER A 475 -0.46 26.18 3.89
CA SER A 475 -0.38 27.64 3.97
C SER A 475 0.45 28.23 2.83
N GLU A 476 1.52 27.56 2.42
CA GLU A 476 2.39 28.01 1.32
C GLU A 476 1.72 27.88 -0.07
N GLN A 477 0.85 26.88 -0.28
CA GLN A 477 0.13 26.72 -1.55
C GLN A 477 -0.89 27.85 -1.80
N LYS A 478 -1.40 28.51 -0.76
CA LYS A 478 -2.25 29.71 -0.94
C LYS A 478 -1.46 30.97 -1.32
N GLU A 479 -0.18 31.03 -0.98
CA GLU A 479 0.68 32.19 -1.29
C GLU A 479 1.43 32.04 -2.62
N LYS A 480 1.59 30.82 -3.17
CA LYS A 480 2.15 30.59 -4.51
C LYS A 480 1.14 30.83 -5.65
N LYS A 481 0.50 32.00 -5.66
CA LYS A 481 0.14 32.70 -6.90
C LYS A 481 1.23 33.72 -7.21
N VAL A 482 2.46 33.24 -7.40
CA VAL A 482 3.54 34.05 -7.95
C VAL A 482 3.80 33.54 -9.35
N SER A 483 3.62 34.44 -10.32
CA SER A 483 4.03 34.24 -11.71
C SER A 483 5.43 33.65 -11.76
N LYS A 484 5.61 32.51 -12.46
CA LYS A 484 6.94 32.02 -12.86
C LYS A 484 7.66 33.14 -13.62
N SER A 485 8.52 33.90 -12.94
CA SER A 485 9.63 34.59 -13.60
C SER A 485 10.80 33.62 -13.62
N ALA A 486 11.32 33.35 -14.80
CA ALA A 486 12.52 32.55 -14.99
C ALA A 486 13.72 33.20 -14.28
N ASN A 487 14.18 32.59 -13.18
CA ASN A 487 15.57 32.47 -12.72
C ASN A 487 15.56 31.98 -11.26
N GLY A 488 15.64 30.66 -11.07
CA GLY A 488 15.76 30.05 -9.75
C GLY A 488 17.22 29.99 -9.30
N ASN A 489 17.66 30.99 -8.54
CA ASN A 489 18.83 30.93 -7.66
C ASN A 489 18.45 31.62 -6.34
N GLY A 490 18.54 30.89 -5.21
CA GLY A 490 18.33 31.45 -3.87
C GLY A 490 19.64 31.52 -3.10
N ALA A 491 20.04 32.71 -2.67
CA ALA A 491 21.20 32.91 -1.80
C ALA A 491 20.74 33.24 -0.38
N TYR A 492 21.21 32.48 0.60
CA TYR A 492 20.91 32.63 2.03
C TYR A 492 22.19 32.95 2.80
N THR A 493 22.08 33.71 3.89
CA THR A 493 23.18 33.84 4.86
C THR A 493 22.80 33.09 6.14
N VAL A 494 23.53 32.02 6.45
CA VAL A 494 23.32 31.20 7.65
C VAL A 494 24.44 31.48 8.65
N THR A 495 24.09 31.79 9.90
CA THR A 495 25.08 32.02 10.96
C THR A 495 25.26 30.76 11.80
N VAL A 496 26.46 30.19 11.79
CA VAL A 496 26.83 29.02 12.61
C VAL A 496 27.96 29.43 13.55
N ASN A 497 27.76 29.26 14.86
CA ASN A 497 28.72 29.64 15.92
C ASN A 497 29.20 31.10 15.82
N GLY A 498 28.28 32.03 15.53
CA GLY A 498 28.57 33.46 15.42
C GLY A 498 29.31 33.87 14.15
N LYS A 499 29.53 32.95 13.20
CA LYS A 499 30.15 33.23 11.90
C LYS A 499 29.11 33.06 10.79
N ALA A 500 28.92 34.10 10.00
CA ALA A 500 28.00 34.10 8.87
C ALA A 500 28.62 33.37 7.67
N TYR A 501 27.85 32.48 7.06
CA TYR A 501 28.18 31.73 5.85
C TYR A 501 27.16 32.07 4.78
N HIS A 502 27.65 32.40 3.59
CA HIS A 502 26.80 32.61 2.42
C HIS A 502 26.59 31.26 1.73
N VAL A 503 25.34 30.85 1.60
CA VAL A 503 24.93 29.57 1.01
C VAL A 503 24.09 29.87 -0.22
N GLU A 504 24.55 29.46 -1.39
CA GLU A 504 23.77 29.48 -2.62
C GLU A 504 23.21 28.09 -2.86
N VAL A 505 21.89 27.99 -2.99
CA VAL A 505 21.20 26.72 -3.29
C VAL A 505 20.86 26.71 -4.78
N GLY A 506 21.54 25.83 -5.51
CA GLY A 506 21.21 25.49 -6.90
C GLY A 506 20.28 24.27 -6.98
N PRO A 507 19.75 23.95 -8.18
CA PRO A 507 18.97 22.74 -8.41
C PRO A 507 19.78 21.47 -8.05
N ALA A 508 19.09 20.43 -7.60
CA ALA A 508 19.69 19.19 -7.14
C ALA A 508 20.58 18.55 -8.23
N GLY A 509 21.84 18.27 -7.89
CA GLY A 509 22.80 17.59 -8.78
C GLY A 509 23.86 18.48 -9.44
N ALA A 510 23.85 19.80 -9.26
CA ALA A 510 24.90 20.66 -9.80
C ALA A 510 26.21 20.58 -8.97
N ALA A 511 27.34 20.25 -9.62
CA ALA A 511 28.65 20.36 -9.01
C ALA A 511 28.99 21.85 -8.73
N PRO A 512 29.67 22.18 -7.62
CA PRO A 512 30.03 23.57 -7.32
C PRO A 512 31.05 24.08 -8.37
N ALA A 513 30.60 24.94 -9.27
CA ALA A 513 31.46 25.63 -10.22
C ALA A 513 31.85 27.01 -9.67
N VAL A 514 33.16 27.24 -9.51
CA VAL A 514 33.70 28.58 -9.24
C VAL A 514 34.20 29.14 -10.57
N SER A 515 33.55 30.18 -11.10
CA SER A 515 34.17 31.01 -12.16
C SER A 515 33.68 32.46 -12.11
N ALA A 516 34.57 33.37 -12.52
CA ALA A 516 34.38 34.81 -12.49
C ALA A 516 33.46 35.32 -13.61
N ALA A 517 32.84 36.48 -13.35
CA ALA A 517 31.82 37.16 -14.16
C ALA A 517 32.19 37.40 -15.65
N PRO A 518 31.18 37.54 -16.54
CA PRO A 518 31.29 37.21 -17.96
C PRO A 518 31.83 38.34 -18.84
N ALA A 519 32.53 37.95 -19.92
CA ALA A 519 32.74 38.79 -21.10
C ALA A 519 31.63 38.55 -22.13
N ALA A 520 31.29 39.61 -22.87
CA ALA A 520 30.14 39.74 -23.77
C ALA A 520 29.85 38.53 -24.67
N ALA A 521 28.57 38.13 -24.72
CA ALA A 521 28.06 37.04 -25.53
C ALA A 521 28.23 37.31 -27.03
N ALA A 522 28.89 36.37 -27.72
CA ALA A 522 28.76 36.19 -29.15
C ALA A 522 27.39 35.55 -29.47
N PRO A 523 26.75 35.89 -30.61
CA PRO A 523 25.43 35.35 -30.93
C PRO A 523 25.49 33.82 -31.05
N ALA A 524 24.57 33.17 -30.33
CA ALA A 524 24.38 31.72 -30.39
C ALA A 524 24.12 31.29 -31.84
N ALA A 525 24.88 30.30 -32.29
CA ALA A 525 24.60 29.60 -33.53
C ALA A 525 23.19 29.00 -33.45
N ALA A 526 22.38 29.24 -34.47
CA ALA A 526 21.06 28.65 -34.60
C ALA A 526 21.16 27.12 -34.51
N ALA A 527 20.37 26.52 -33.63
CA ALA A 527 20.16 25.09 -33.57
C ALA A 527 19.74 24.60 -34.96
N ALA A 528 20.44 23.57 -35.46
CA ALA A 528 20.02 22.84 -36.65
C ALA A 528 18.60 22.27 -36.41
N PRO A 529 17.75 22.18 -37.44
CA PRO A 529 16.41 21.63 -37.27
C PRO A 529 16.53 20.20 -36.77
N ALA A 530 15.95 19.94 -35.59
CA ALA A 530 15.76 18.59 -35.09
C ALA A 530 15.02 17.79 -36.18
N ALA A 531 15.54 16.61 -36.51
CA ALA A 531 14.74 15.64 -37.25
C ALA A 531 13.44 15.45 -36.46
N ALA A 532 12.30 15.57 -37.13
CA ALA A 532 10.98 15.38 -36.52
C ALA A 532 10.84 13.90 -36.14
N GLY A 533 11.35 13.53 -34.96
CA GLY A 533 11.10 12.25 -34.34
C GLY A 533 9.63 12.13 -33.99
N THR A 534 9.12 10.90 -34.03
CA THR A 534 7.76 10.58 -33.62
C THR A 534 7.61 10.90 -32.14
N GLU A 535 6.57 11.65 -31.79
CA GLU A 535 6.31 12.03 -30.41
C GLU A 535 5.90 10.81 -29.58
N LEU A 536 6.64 10.55 -28.51
CA LEU A 536 6.23 9.63 -27.46
C LEU A 536 5.51 10.44 -26.38
N ARG A 537 4.26 10.07 -26.08
CA ARG A 537 3.38 10.81 -25.16
C ARG A 537 3.04 9.97 -23.93
N SER A 538 2.90 10.62 -22.77
CA SER A 538 2.49 9.94 -21.54
C SER A 538 1.01 9.54 -21.62
N PRO A 539 0.65 8.26 -21.52
CA PRO A 539 -0.74 7.82 -21.67
C PRO A 539 -1.61 8.13 -20.44
N ILE A 540 -0.98 8.40 -19.29
CA ILE A 540 -1.61 8.73 -18.03
C ILE A 540 -0.77 9.79 -17.30
N PRO A 541 -1.35 10.53 -16.35
CA PRO A 541 -0.55 11.45 -15.56
C PRO A 541 0.22 10.70 -14.45
N GLY A 542 1.37 11.23 -14.04
CA GLY A 542 2.24 10.60 -13.05
C GLY A 542 3.50 11.40 -12.75
N THR A 543 4.41 10.82 -11.97
CA THR A 543 5.74 11.40 -11.68
C THR A 543 6.82 10.53 -12.30
N VAL A 544 7.79 11.09 -13.02
CA VAL A 544 8.90 10.33 -13.63
C VAL A 544 9.78 9.73 -12.54
N LEU A 545 9.83 8.39 -12.45
CA LEU A 545 10.69 7.66 -11.51
C LEU A 545 12.10 7.49 -12.04
N ARG A 546 12.24 7.14 -13.32
CA ARG A 546 13.53 6.99 -14.00
C ARG A 546 13.37 7.08 -15.51
N VAL A 547 14.43 7.52 -16.16
CA VAL A 547 14.61 7.44 -17.61
C VAL A 547 15.51 6.24 -17.89
N VAL A 548 15.03 5.31 -18.72
CA VAL A 548 15.68 4.01 -18.99
C VAL A 548 16.52 4.06 -20.27
N ALA A 549 16.12 4.88 -21.24
CA ALA A 549 16.81 5.02 -22.51
C ALA A 549 17.74 6.25 -22.57
N GLU A 550 18.77 6.18 -23.40
CA GLU A 550 19.69 7.29 -23.68
C GLU A 550 19.39 7.96 -25.02
N VAL A 551 19.61 9.28 -25.13
CA VAL A 551 19.52 9.98 -26.42
C VAL A 551 20.56 9.42 -27.39
N GLY A 552 20.12 9.04 -28.59
CA GLY A 552 20.91 8.35 -29.60
C GLY A 552 20.84 6.82 -29.54
N GLN A 553 20.15 6.24 -28.56
CA GLN A 553 19.96 4.79 -28.45
C GLN A 553 18.98 4.28 -29.51
N SER A 554 19.37 3.23 -30.25
CA SER A 554 18.45 2.47 -31.09
C SER A 554 17.54 1.60 -30.22
N ILE A 555 16.25 1.69 -30.47
CA ILE A 555 15.19 1.02 -29.71
C ILE A 555 14.20 0.34 -30.65
N LYS A 556 13.55 -0.71 -30.17
CA LYS A 556 12.47 -1.41 -30.87
C LYS A 556 11.12 -1.03 -30.29
N ALA A 557 10.07 -1.22 -31.10
CA ALA A 557 8.70 -1.15 -30.62
C ALA A 557 8.52 -2.06 -29.39
N GLY A 558 8.02 -1.48 -28.29
CA GLY A 558 7.84 -2.16 -27.01
C GLY A 558 8.98 -2.00 -26.00
N ASP A 559 10.14 -1.44 -26.39
CA ASP A 559 11.23 -1.15 -25.45
C ASP A 559 10.82 -0.04 -24.47
N GLU A 560 11.22 -0.19 -23.20
CA GLU A 560 10.91 0.79 -22.14
C GLU A 560 11.83 2.01 -22.25
N ILE A 561 11.23 3.20 -22.27
CA ILE A 561 11.95 4.47 -22.42
C ILE A 561 11.98 5.23 -21.10
N ILE A 562 10.84 5.31 -20.42
CA ILE A 562 10.64 6.06 -19.17
C ILE A 562 9.77 5.21 -18.26
N VAL A 563 10.02 5.23 -16.96
CA VAL A 563 9.09 4.67 -15.96
C VAL A 563 8.52 5.80 -15.11
N ILE A 564 7.20 5.87 -15.02
CA ILE A 564 6.47 6.83 -14.18
C ILE A 564 5.84 6.13 -12.98
N GLU A 565 5.74 6.81 -11.85
CA GLU A 565 4.88 6.44 -10.73
C GLU A 565 3.50 7.06 -10.97
N SER A 566 2.49 6.21 -11.07
CA SER A 566 1.09 6.63 -11.03
C SER A 566 0.30 5.66 -10.17
N MET A 567 -0.52 6.20 -9.25
CA MET A 567 -1.31 5.40 -8.31
C MET A 567 -0.46 4.42 -7.46
N LYS A 568 0.73 4.84 -7.01
CA LYS A 568 1.70 4.05 -6.22
C LYS A 568 2.26 2.80 -6.92
N MET A 569 2.12 2.72 -8.23
CA MET A 569 2.69 1.65 -9.05
C MET A 569 3.59 2.26 -10.11
N GLU A 570 4.65 1.53 -10.44
CA GLU A 570 5.50 1.87 -11.57
C GLU A 570 4.79 1.49 -12.87
N GLN A 571 4.79 2.38 -13.85
CA GLN A 571 4.26 2.14 -15.18
C GLN A 571 5.32 2.53 -16.24
N PRO A 572 5.79 1.57 -17.06
CA PRO A 572 6.70 1.88 -18.14
C PRO A 572 5.97 2.52 -19.32
N ILE A 573 6.53 3.62 -19.83
CA ILE A 573 6.20 4.22 -21.12
C ILE A 573 7.12 3.56 -22.15
N LYS A 574 6.52 2.83 -23.10
CA LYS A 574 7.20 2.01 -24.10
C LYS A 574 7.19 2.70 -25.46
N ALA A 575 8.18 2.39 -26.29
CA ALA A 575 8.26 2.90 -27.65
C ALA A 575 7.15 2.33 -28.56
N ASP A 576 6.52 3.19 -29.35
CA ASP A 576 5.45 2.79 -30.28
C ASP A 576 5.98 2.17 -31.59
N SER A 577 7.24 2.44 -31.94
CA SER A 577 7.86 1.96 -33.18
C SER A 577 9.38 1.83 -33.04
N ASP A 578 10.00 1.08 -33.95
CA ASP A 578 11.45 0.99 -34.06
C ASP A 578 12.03 2.36 -34.44
N GLY A 579 13.10 2.79 -33.77
CA GLY A 579 13.65 4.12 -33.99
C GLY A 579 14.93 4.41 -33.22
N VAL A 580 15.28 5.69 -33.13
CA VAL A 580 16.46 6.17 -32.38
C VAL A 580 16.03 7.35 -31.53
N VAL A 581 16.18 7.25 -30.22
CA VAL A 581 15.76 8.32 -29.29
C VAL A 581 16.43 9.64 -29.67
N VAL A 582 15.63 10.62 -30.13
CA VAL A 582 16.09 11.93 -30.60
C VAL A 582 16.22 12.91 -29.44
N SER A 583 15.24 12.92 -28.52
CA SER A 583 15.28 13.70 -27.29
C SER A 583 14.43 13.06 -26.21
N ILE A 584 14.72 13.41 -24.96
CA ILE A 584 13.92 13.09 -23.78
C ILE A 584 13.64 14.43 -23.11
N ASP A 585 12.36 14.78 -22.96
CA ASP A 585 11.92 16.13 -22.63
C ASP A 585 11.48 16.27 -21.16
N VAL A 586 11.77 15.26 -20.35
CA VAL A 586 11.43 15.18 -18.92
C VAL A 586 12.61 14.63 -18.13
N ASP A 587 12.77 15.14 -16.91
CA ASP A 587 13.78 14.67 -15.96
C ASP A 587 13.17 13.79 -14.86
N THR A 588 14.02 13.04 -14.17
CA THR A 588 13.59 12.25 -12.99
C THR A 588 13.04 13.18 -11.91
N GLY A 589 11.83 12.88 -11.43
CA GLY A 589 11.09 13.70 -10.46
C GLY A 589 10.06 14.66 -11.07
N ASP A 590 10.05 14.85 -12.40
CA ASP A 590 9.07 15.70 -13.06
C ASP A 590 7.66 15.09 -13.00
N THR A 591 6.65 15.95 -12.85
CA THR A 591 5.24 15.57 -13.01
C THR A 591 4.82 15.72 -14.47
N VAL A 592 4.18 14.68 -15.00
CA VAL A 592 3.67 14.65 -16.38
C VAL A 592 2.14 14.55 -16.39
N GLU A 593 1.52 15.26 -17.31
CA GLU A 593 0.08 15.20 -17.61
C GLU A 593 -0.22 14.08 -18.62
N ALA A 594 -1.49 13.66 -18.71
CA ALA A 594 -1.91 12.79 -19.80
C ALA A 594 -1.74 13.50 -21.15
N ASP A 595 -1.28 12.76 -22.16
CA ASP A 595 -1.01 13.22 -23.52
C ASP A 595 0.15 14.23 -23.63
N GLN A 596 0.90 14.48 -22.55
CA GLN A 596 2.13 15.29 -22.60
C GLN A 596 3.22 14.55 -23.38
N VAL A 597 3.90 15.26 -24.28
CA VAL A 597 5.10 14.74 -24.96
C VAL A 597 6.23 14.58 -23.94
N VAL A 598 6.82 13.39 -23.89
CA VAL A 598 7.89 13.03 -22.93
C VAL A 598 9.22 12.69 -23.62
N ALA A 599 9.17 12.27 -24.90
CA ALA A 599 10.36 12.00 -25.71
C ALA A 599 10.03 12.06 -27.21
N HIS A 600 11.07 12.07 -28.04
CA HIS A 600 10.98 11.93 -29.49
C HIS A 600 11.82 10.73 -29.97
N ILE A 601 11.27 9.91 -30.88
CA ILE A 601 11.86 8.64 -31.37
C ILE A 601 12.08 8.64 -32.90
#